data_AF-A0A1A9LAP3-F1
#
_entry.id   AF-A0A1A9LAP3-F1
#
_cell.length_a   1.000
_cell.length_b   1.000
_cell.length_c   1.000
_cell.angle_alpha   90.00
_cell.angle_beta   90.00
_cell.angle_gamma   90.00
#
_symmetry.space_group_name_H-M   'P 1'
#
loop_
_entity.id
_entity.type
_entity.pdbx_description
1 polymer ?
#
loop_
_entity_poly.entity_id
_entity_poly.type
_entity_poly.pdbx_seq_one_letter_code
_entity_poly.pdbx_strand_id
1 'polypeptide(L)'
;MLLLLVLFFGACNIPKDPNNSYENAKISSLRVGIVSKTDSTTTSFEKKLVANFAEQEKMQTQFTTDNETELVKKLENYQLDIVLGGFEKKSNWKTKVGMTKPYDDNHVLFIPRGENRLLYQLEKFLDKNQKP
;
A
#
# COMPACT_ATOMS: atom_id res chain seq x y z
N MET A 1 33.20 11.46 38.14
CA MET A 1 32.89 10.11 37.63
C MET A 1 31.83 10.26 36.56
N LEU A 2 32.26 10.38 35.30
CA LEU A 2 31.39 10.68 34.15
C LEU A 2 30.93 9.34 33.55
N LEU A 3 29.66 8.98 33.74
CA LEU A 3 29.08 7.76 33.17
C LEU A 3 28.75 8.04 31.69
N LEU A 4 29.62 7.60 30.79
CA LEU A 4 29.40 7.69 29.35
C LEU A 4 28.42 6.59 28.95
N LEU A 5 27.14 6.93 28.81
CA LEU A 5 26.10 6.02 28.34
C LEU A 5 26.23 5.88 26.81
N VAL A 6 26.92 4.82 26.37
CA VAL A 6 27.02 4.46 24.95
C VAL A 6 25.70 3.82 24.53
N LEU A 7 24.83 4.61 23.90
CA LEU A 7 23.63 4.12 23.22
C LEU A 7 24.03 3.41 21.92
N PHE A 8 24.09 2.09 21.98
CA PHE A 8 24.10 1.22 20.81
C PHE A 8 22.76 1.39 20.07
N PHE A 9 22.74 2.17 18.99
CA PHE A 9 21.66 2.08 18.02
C PHE A 9 21.84 0.79 17.23
N GLY A 10 21.08 -0.24 17.61
CA GLY A 10 20.90 -1.41 16.77
C GLY A 10 20.41 -0.94 15.41
N ALA A 11 21.09 -1.38 14.34
CA ALA A 11 20.63 -1.23 12.98
C ALA A 11 19.32 -2.03 12.83
N CYS A 12 18.20 -1.43 13.23
CA CYS A 12 16.89 -1.95 12.88
C CYS A 12 16.83 -1.97 11.35
N ASN A 13 16.65 -3.16 10.78
CA ASN A 13 16.34 -3.37 9.36
C ASN A 13 14.98 -2.74 9.03
N ILE A 14 14.90 -1.42 9.02
CA ILE A 14 13.71 -0.66 8.69
C ILE A 14 13.59 -0.65 7.17
N PRO A 15 12.48 -1.11 6.58
CA PRO A 15 12.27 -1.01 5.15
C PRO A 15 12.36 0.44 4.67
N LYS A 16 13.06 0.67 3.56
CA LYS A 16 13.23 2.00 2.97
C LYS A 16 11.86 2.62 2.62
N ASP A 17 11.58 3.81 3.15
CA ASP A 17 10.29 4.51 3.00
C ASP A 17 10.56 6.01 2.77
N PRO A 18 11.07 6.40 1.59
CA PRO A 18 11.67 7.71 1.37
C PRO A 18 10.65 8.86 1.52
N ASN A 19 9.37 8.61 1.27
CA ASN A 19 8.31 9.60 1.48
C ASN A 19 7.55 9.39 2.79
N ASN A 20 7.99 8.47 3.66
CA ASN A 20 7.33 8.11 4.91
C ASN A 20 5.84 7.78 4.73
N SER A 21 5.47 7.11 3.63
CA SER A 21 4.05 6.85 3.29
C SER A 21 3.29 6.19 4.44
N TYR A 22 3.91 5.24 5.12
CA TYR A 22 3.27 4.52 6.22
C TYR A 22 3.00 5.43 7.42
N GLU A 23 3.97 6.26 7.82
CA GLU A 23 3.79 7.18 8.95
C GLU A 23 2.81 8.30 8.61
N ASN A 24 2.88 8.83 7.38
CA ASN A 24 1.93 9.83 6.91
C ASN A 24 0.50 9.28 6.91
N ALA A 25 0.30 8.03 6.52
CA ALA A 25 -1.00 7.37 6.54
C ALA A 25 -1.54 7.15 7.97
N LYS A 26 -0.68 6.92 8.98
CA LYS A 26 -1.07 6.87 10.40
C LYS A 26 -1.57 8.22 10.91
N ILE A 27 -0.92 9.31 10.51
CA ILE A 27 -1.21 10.66 11.01
C ILE A 27 -2.42 11.28 10.30
N SER A 28 -2.53 11.06 8.99
CA SER A 28 -3.55 11.69 8.16
C SER A 28 -4.63 10.70 7.75
N SER A 29 -4.40 9.97 6.66
CA SER A 29 -5.24 8.87 6.19
C SER A 29 -4.48 8.08 5.13
N LEU A 30 -4.79 6.80 5.00
CA LEU A 30 -4.40 5.97 3.87
C LEU A 30 -5.22 6.40 2.64
N ARG A 31 -4.54 6.99 1.64
CA ARG A 31 -5.17 7.52 0.42
C ARG A 31 -5.28 6.41 -0.62
N VAL A 32 -6.51 6.01 -0.94
CA VAL A 32 -6.80 4.84 -1.77
C VAL A 32 -7.54 5.26 -3.04
N GLY A 33 -6.92 5.01 -4.19
CA GLY A 33 -7.53 5.16 -5.51
C GLY A 33 -8.38 3.95 -5.88
N ILE A 34 -9.54 4.16 -6.50
CA ILE A 34 -10.40 3.10 -7.03
C ILE A 34 -10.64 3.37 -8.52
N VAL A 35 -10.26 2.42 -9.38
CA VAL A 35 -10.49 2.55 -10.82
C VAL A 35 -12.00 2.55 -11.11
N SER A 36 -12.44 3.53 -11.90
CA SER A 36 -13.82 3.68 -12.33
C SER A 36 -14.19 2.56 -13.30
N LYS A 37 -15.34 1.91 -13.09
CA LYS A 37 -15.93 0.89 -13.99
C LYS A 37 -15.21 -0.48 -14.03
N THR A 38 -14.41 -0.82 -13.03
CA THR A 38 -13.88 -2.18 -12.87
C THR A 38 -14.95 -3.17 -12.38
N ASP A 39 -14.67 -4.47 -12.52
CA ASP A 39 -15.47 -5.55 -11.94
C ASP A 39 -15.79 -5.23 -10.48
N SER A 40 -17.09 -5.07 -10.19
CA SER A 40 -17.59 -4.61 -8.91
C SER A 40 -17.29 -5.61 -7.80
N THR A 41 -17.14 -6.90 -8.11
CA THR A 41 -16.91 -7.92 -7.09
C THR A 41 -15.48 -7.88 -6.58
N THR A 42 -14.51 -7.91 -7.49
CA THR A 42 -13.08 -7.86 -7.14
C THR A 42 -12.73 -6.54 -6.44
N THR A 43 -13.16 -5.42 -7.00
CA THR A 43 -12.92 -4.09 -6.41
C THR A 43 -13.60 -3.94 -5.04
N SER A 44 -14.79 -4.51 -4.85
CA SER A 44 -15.47 -4.51 -3.54
C SER A 44 -14.71 -5.35 -2.50
N PHE A 45 -14.12 -6.47 -2.91
CA PHE A 45 -13.24 -7.25 -2.04
C PHE A 45 -11.97 -6.48 -1.69
N GLU A 46 -11.26 -5.92 -2.68
CA GLU A 46 -10.06 -5.09 -2.47
C GLU A 46 -10.34 -3.93 -1.52
N LYS A 47 -11.48 -3.25 -1.68
CA LYS A 47 -11.89 -2.15 -0.81
C LYS A 47 -12.05 -2.60 0.64
N LYS A 48 -12.70 -3.75 0.87
CA LYS A 48 -12.84 -4.34 2.21
C LYS A 48 -11.49 -4.77 2.78
N LEU A 49 -10.66 -5.39 1.96
CA LEU A 49 -9.32 -5.87 2.34
C LEU A 49 -8.44 -4.70 2.82
N VAL A 50 -8.41 -3.60 2.07
CA VAL A 50 -7.65 -2.40 2.45
C VAL A 50 -8.25 -1.66 3.63
N ALA A 51 -9.58 -1.62 3.76
CA ALA A 51 -10.24 -1.07 4.95
C ALA A 51 -9.87 -1.85 6.22
N ASN A 52 -9.86 -3.18 6.16
CA ASN A 52 -9.47 -4.04 7.28
C ASN A 52 -7.98 -3.88 7.63
N PHE A 53 -7.10 -3.74 6.62
CA PHE A 53 -5.70 -3.41 6.84
C PHE A 53 -5.55 -2.08 7.59
N ALA A 54 -6.23 -1.03 7.12
CA ALA A 54 -6.19 0.29 7.74
C ALA A 54 -6.72 0.23 9.19
N GLU A 55 -7.81 -0.49 9.45
CA GLU A 55 -8.35 -0.67 10.80
C GLU A 55 -7.36 -1.38 11.74
N GLN A 56 -6.76 -2.49 11.29
CA GLN A 56 -5.72 -3.20 12.06
C GLN A 56 -4.54 -2.29 12.39
N GLU A 57 -4.17 -1.44 11.43
CA GLU A 57 -3.12 -0.45 11.57
C GLU A 57 -3.62 0.87 12.20
N LYS A 58 -4.86 0.97 12.69
CA LYS A 58 -5.39 2.21 13.31
C LYS A 58 -5.23 3.46 12.42
N MET A 59 -5.38 3.29 11.11
CA MET A 59 -5.37 4.35 10.10
C MET A 59 -6.80 4.67 9.67
N GLN A 60 -7.06 5.94 9.32
CA GLN A 60 -8.26 6.29 8.57
C GLN A 60 -8.06 6.02 7.08
N THR A 61 -9.12 5.74 6.33
CA THR A 61 -9.06 5.55 4.87
C THR A 61 -9.74 6.69 4.13
N GLN A 62 -9.07 7.26 3.13
CA GLN A 62 -9.67 8.22 2.20
C GLN A 62 -9.73 7.62 0.80
N PHE A 63 -10.95 7.40 0.28
CA PHE A 63 -11.15 6.84 -1.05
C PHE A 63 -11.32 7.94 -2.10
N THR A 64 -10.69 7.76 -3.26
CA THR A 64 -10.89 8.60 -4.46
C THR A 64 -11.13 7.70 -5.67
N THR A 65 -12.15 8.01 -6.47
CA THR A 65 -12.48 7.25 -7.69
C THR A 65 -12.04 8.05 -8.91
N ASP A 66 -11.33 7.40 -9.85
CA ASP A 66 -10.88 8.02 -11.12
C ASP A 66 -10.60 6.94 -12.17
N ASN A 67 -10.15 7.30 -13.37
CA ASN A 67 -9.70 6.35 -14.38
C ASN A 67 -8.30 5.81 -14.06
N GLU A 68 -7.98 4.62 -14.58
CA GLU A 68 -6.74 3.90 -14.29
C GLU A 68 -5.47 4.73 -14.54
N THR A 69 -5.39 5.38 -15.71
CA THR A 69 -4.22 6.19 -16.10
C THR A 69 -3.99 7.33 -15.12
N GLU A 70 -5.04 8.04 -14.72
CA GLU A 70 -4.93 9.14 -13.75
C GLU A 70 -4.56 8.64 -12.35
N LEU A 71 -5.08 7.48 -11.92
CA LEU A 71 -4.70 6.90 -10.63
C LEU A 71 -3.23 6.46 -10.60
N VAL A 72 -2.73 5.85 -11.68
CA VAL A 72 -1.31 5.52 -11.81
C VAL A 72 -0.45 6.77 -11.75
N LYS A 73 -0.84 7.84 -12.45
CA LYS A 73 -0.13 9.12 -12.41
C LYS A 73 -0.14 9.74 -11.00
N LYS A 74 -1.26 9.68 -10.28
CA LYS A 74 -1.34 10.13 -8.88
C LYS A 74 -0.44 9.30 -7.97
N LEU A 75 -0.32 7.99 -8.23
CA LEU A 75 0.56 7.09 -7.50
C LEU A 75 2.05 7.40 -7.74
N GLU A 76 2.45 7.66 -8.99
CA GLU A 76 3.82 8.08 -9.35
C GLU A 76 4.20 9.42 -8.68
N ASN A 77 3.22 10.30 -8.48
CA ASN A 77 3.40 11.59 -7.80
C ASN A 77 3.21 11.51 -6.27
N TYR A 78 3.10 10.31 -5.68
CA TYR A 78 2.87 10.09 -4.24
C TYR A 78 1.63 10.80 -3.69
N GLN A 79 0.62 11.03 -4.55
CA GLN A 79 -0.68 11.60 -4.18
C GLN A 79 -1.67 10.53 -3.69
N LEU A 80 -1.36 9.26 -3.95
CA LEU A 80 -2.08 8.09 -3.46
C LEU A 80 -1.07 7.12 -2.83
N ASP A 81 -1.56 6.28 -1.92
CA ASP A 81 -0.77 5.26 -1.23
C ASP A 81 -1.07 3.86 -1.79
N ILE A 82 -2.31 3.62 -2.23
CA ILE A 82 -2.76 2.36 -2.83
C ILE A 82 -3.73 2.65 -3.99
N VAL A 83 -3.70 1.85 -5.06
CA VAL A 83 -4.74 1.83 -6.09
C VAL A 83 -5.36 0.43 -6.21
N LEU A 84 -6.70 0.40 -6.23
CA LEU A 84 -7.55 -0.77 -6.39
C LEU A 84 -8.13 -0.79 -7.80
N GLY A 85 -8.20 -1.96 -8.42
CA GLY A 85 -8.67 -2.08 -9.80
C GLY A 85 -8.72 -3.52 -10.31
N GLY A 86 -8.50 -4.53 -9.47
CA GLY A 86 -8.38 -5.91 -9.92
C GLY A 86 -7.19 -6.11 -10.85
N PHE A 87 -6.04 -5.52 -10.53
CA PHE A 87 -4.87 -5.60 -11.40
C PHE A 87 -4.23 -6.99 -11.34
N GLU A 88 -3.87 -7.55 -12.49
CA GLU A 88 -3.12 -8.79 -12.53
C GLU A 88 -1.62 -8.56 -12.33
N LYS A 89 -0.92 -9.57 -11.77
CA LYS A 89 0.55 -9.55 -11.58
C LYS A 89 1.37 -9.32 -12.86
N LYS A 90 0.78 -9.55 -14.04
CA LYS A 90 1.37 -9.30 -15.36
C LYS A 90 1.00 -7.94 -15.97
N SER A 91 0.48 -7.00 -15.18
CA SER A 91 0.02 -5.70 -15.66
C SER A 91 1.11 -4.91 -16.40
N ASN A 92 0.65 -4.15 -17.41
CA ASN A 92 1.48 -3.25 -18.23
C ASN A 92 2.10 -2.11 -17.40
N TRP A 93 1.60 -1.84 -16.20
CA TRP A 93 2.09 -0.78 -15.32
C TRP A 93 3.27 -1.17 -14.43
N LYS A 94 3.75 -2.43 -14.46
CA LYS A 94 4.84 -2.95 -13.59
C LYS A 94 6.15 -2.15 -13.63
N THR A 95 6.38 -1.38 -14.69
CA THR A 95 7.55 -0.50 -14.81
C THR A 95 7.34 0.87 -14.18
N LYS A 96 6.10 1.27 -13.88
CA LYS A 96 5.74 2.58 -13.32
C LYS A 96 5.28 2.54 -11.87
N VAL A 97 4.70 1.43 -11.42
CA VAL A 97 4.19 1.27 -10.06
C VAL A 97 4.91 0.16 -9.29
N GLY A 98 4.84 0.21 -7.97
CA GLY A 98 5.08 -0.98 -7.14
C GLY A 98 3.83 -1.85 -7.13
N MET A 99 4.03 -3.15 -6.97
CA MET A 99 2.95 -4.14 -6.84
C MET A 99 3.15 -4.92 -5.56
N THR A 100 2.05 -5.21 -4.86
CA THR A 100 2.08 -6.19 -3.78
C THR A 100 2.32 -7.58 -4.33
N LYS A 101 2.67 -8.52 -3.46
CA LYS A 101 2.38 -9.94 -3.70
C LYS A 101 0.90 -10.14 -4.05
N PRO A 102 0.58 -11.16 -4.86
CA PRO A 102 -0.80 -11.50 -5.15
C PRO A 102 -1.59 -11.85 -3.88
N TYR A 103 -2.81 -11.32 -3.75
CA TYR A 103 -3.72 -11.67 -2.64
C TYR A 103 -4.63 -12.86 -2.96
N ASP A 104 -4.59 -13.30 -4.22
CA ASP A 104 -5.15 -14.55 -4.76
C ASP A 104 -4.19 -15.08 -5.85
N ASP A 105 -4.62 -16.02 -6.69
CA ASP A 105 -3.77 -16.62 -7.74
C ASP A 105 -3.16 -15.61 -8.73
N ASN A 106 -3.78 -14.44 -8.93
CA ASN A 106 -3.43 -13.53 -10.02
C ASN A 106 -3.40 -12.04 -9.66
N HIS A 107 -4.20 -11.58 -8.70
CA HIS A 107 -4.46 -10.15 -8.49
C HIS A 107 -3.56 -9.50 -7.44
N VAL A 108 -3.12 -8.27 -7.72
CA VAL A 108 -2.21 -7.46 -6.92
C VAL A 108 -2.79 -6.06 -6.71
N LEU A 109 -2.34 -5.38 -5.66
CA LEU A 109 -2.61 -3.97 -5.44
C LEU A 109 -1.43 -3.13 -5.95
N PHE A 110 -1.71 -1.94 -6.46
CA PHE A 110 -0.65 -1.00 -6.84
C PHE A 110 -0.31 -0.06 -5.69
N ILE A 111 0.97 0.24 -5.56
CA ILE A 111 1.51 1.20 -4.59
C ILE A 111 2.57 2.09 -5.26
N PRO A 112 2.98 3.23 -4.65
CA PRO A 112 4.09 4.01 -5.18
C PRO A 112 5.39 3.19 -5.17
N ARG A 113 6.23 3.39 -6.19
CA ARG A 113 7.53 2.72 -6.25
C ARG A 113 8.44 3.21 -5.12
N GLY A 114 9.13 2.28 -4.47
CA GLY A 114 10.14 2.61 -3.45
C GLY A 114 9.62 2.78 -2.04
N GLU A 115 8.29 2.75 -1.83
CA GLU A 115 7.64 2.79 -0.51
C GLU A 115 7.62 1.39 0.12
N ASN A 116 8.78 0.91 0.59
CA ASN A 116 8.92 -0.49 1.00
C ASN A 116 8.30 -0.78 2.38
N ARG A 117 8.05 0.23 3.21
CA ARG A 117 7.47 0.03 4.56
C ARG A 117 5.96 -0.21 4.50
N LEU A 118 5.22 0.65 3.79
CA LEU A 118 3.79 0.43 3.56
C LEU A 118 3.57 -0.90 2.82
N LEU A 119 4.35 -1.15 1.77
CA LEU A 119 4.35 -2.42 1.04
C LEU A 119 4.52 -3.62 1.98
N TYR A 120 5.57 -3.59 2.81
CA TYR A 120 5.89 -4.68 3.71
C TYR A 120 4.77 -4.97 4.72
N GLN A 121 4.20 -3.93 5.33
CA GLN A 121 3.10 -4.11 6.29
C GLN A 121 1.83 -4.62 5.60
N LEU A 122 1.53 -4.11 4.40
CA LEU A 122 0.40 -4.56 3.61
C LEU A 122 0.57 -6.03 3.23
N GLU A 123 1.73 -6.44 2.70
CA GLU A 123 1.98 -7.85 2.35
C GLU A 123 1.91 -8.79 3.56
N LYS A 124 2.44 -8.37 4.71
CA LYS A 124 2.31 -9.13 5.97
C LYS A 124 0.84 -9.31 6.38
N PHE A 125 -0.01 -8.34 6.08
CA PHE A 125 -1.46 -8.45 6.28
C PHE A 125 -2.10 -9.38 5.25
N LEU A 126 -1.72 -9.26 3.97
CA LEU A 126 -2.22 -10.12 2.88
C LEU A 126 -1.92 -11.59 3.12
N ASP A 127 -0.72 -11.93 3.60
CA ASP A 127 -0.31 -13.31 3.92
C ASP A 127 -1.25 -13.99 4.95
N LYS A 128 -2.01 -13.20 5.73
CA LYS A 128 -2.99 -13.70 6.72
C LYS A 128 -4.44 -13.65 6.25
N ASN A 129 -4.72 -12.92 5.17
CA ASN A 129 -6.07 -12.56 4.73
C ASN A 129 -6.28 -12.81 3.22
N GLN A 130 -5.61 -13.83 2.68
CA GLN A 130 -5.75 -14.21 1.28
C GLN A 130 -7.19 -14.59 0.97
N LYS A 131 -7.61 -14.34 -0.28
CA LYS A 131 -8.90 -14.82 -0.77
C LYS A 131 -8.85 -16.37 -0.79
N PRO A 132 -9.85 -17.06 -0.23
CA PRO A 132 -9.91 -18.51 -0.23
C PRO A 132 -10.08 -19.09 -1.63
#